data_AF-A0A8R7UWS5-F1
#
_entry.id   AF-A0A8R7UWS5-F1
#
_cell.length_a   1.000
_cell.length_b   1.000
_cell.length_c   1.000
_cell.angle_alpha   90.00
_cell.angle_beta   90.00
_cell.angle_gamma   90.00
#
_symmetry.space_group_name_H-M   'P 1'
#
loop_
_entity.id
_entity.type
_entity.pdbx_description
1 polymer ?
#
loop_
_entity_poly.entity_id
_entity_poly.type
_entity_poly.pdbx_seq_one_letter_code
_entity_poly.pdbx_strand_id
1 'polypeptide(L)'
;METVEEDVEEYSWREVVLPRLIPVVPHAAPELERETGERRRGRDLLVAVDFGPNSRHAFRWALAHLARIADTLHLVHAVSSVQNDLVYNKSQELMDELAVEAFKESLVHTKARIVEGDAGKVICREAERLKPAAVVIGTRGRSLIQRYLTPKPQFSDICGKL
;
A
#
# COMPACT_ATOMS: atom_id res chain seq x y z
N MET A 1 -31.22 15.73 -17.69
CA MET A 1 -30.27 14.83 -17.02
C MET A 1 -29.00 15.65 -16.87
N GLU A 2 -28.86 16.27 -15.71
CA GLU A 2 -27.77 17.19 -15.42
C GLU A 2 -26.52 16.34 -15.16
N THR A 3 -25.53 16.47 -16.04
CA THR A 3 -24.22 15.84 -15.88
C THR A 3 -23.52 16.58 -14.75
N VAL A 4 -23.50 15.99 -13.57
CA VAL A 4 -22.61 16.43 -12.48
C VAL A 4 -21.20 16.16 -13.01
N GLU A 5 -20.50 17.21 -13.42
CA GLU A 5 -19.07 17.11 -13.70
C GLU A 5 -18.40 16.78 -12.38
N GLU A 6 -17.96 15.53 -12.23
CA GLU A 6 -17.12 15.15 -11.11
C GLU A 6 -15.84 15.96 -11.21
N ASP A 7 -15.66 16.89 -10.27
CA ASP A 7 -14.42 17.61 -10.06
C ASP A 7 -13.28 16.58 -10.06
N VAL A 8 -12.50 16.55 -11.13
CA VAL A 8 -11.30 15.71 -11.23
C VAL A 8 -10.30 16.29 -10.22
N GLU A 9 -10.42 15.87 -8.95
CA GLU A 9 -9.47 16.22 -7.88
C GLU A 9 -8.07 15.94 -8.43
N GLU A 10 -7.29 17.01 -8.61
CA GLU A 10 -5.95 16.97 -9.18
C GLU A 10 -5.11 15.93 -8.41
N TYR A 11 -4.83 14.81 -9.06
CA TYR A 11 -4.22 13.65 -8.42
C TYR A 11 -2.75 13.96 -8.20
N SER A 12 -2.37 14.21 -6.95
CA SER A 12 -1.01 14.58 -6.56
C SER A 12 -0.36 13.45 -5.78
N TRP A 13 0.69 12.85 -6.33
CA TRP A 13 1.41 11.74 -5.70
C TRP A 13 2.91 11.84 -5.95
N ARG A 14 3.69 11.21 -5.07
CA ARG A 14 5.13 11.05 -5.22
C ARG A 14 5.50 9.58 -5.02
N GLU A 15 6.16 9.01 -6.01
CA GLU A 15 6.79 7.69 -5.85
C GLU A 15 8.02 7.81 -4.98
N VAL A 16 8.18 6.86 -4.07
CA VAL A 16 9.33 6.83 -3.17
C VAL A 16 10.39 5.92 -3.77
N VAL A 17 11.60 6.46 -3.95
CA VAL A 17 12.76 5.67 -4.38
C VAL A 17 13.28 4.89 -3.18
N LEU A 18 12.87 3.64 -3.08
CA LEU A 18 13.27 2.76 -1.97
C LEU A 18 14.70 2.22 -2.14
N PRO A 19 15.40 1.90 -1.02
CA PRO A 19 16.69 1.22 -1.05
C PRO A 19 16.59 -0.11 -1.80
N ARG A 20 17.35 -0.26 -2.89
CA ARG A 20 17.43 -1.52 -3.64
C ARG A 20 18.40 -2.47 -2.95
N LEU A 21 17.88 -3.29 -2.03
CA LEU A 21 18.69 -4.29 -1.32
C LEU A 21 18.83 -5.63 -2.08
N ILE A 22 18.03 -5.84 -3.13
CA ILE A 22 18.18 -6.96 -4.06
C ILE A 22 19.00 -6.50 -5.27
N PRO A 23 20.11 -7.19 -5.62
CA PRO A 23 20.83 -6.93 -6.86
C PRO A 23 19.89 -7.16 -8.06
N VAL A 24 19.60 -6.11 -8.82
CA VAL A 24 18.94 -6.25 -10.11
C VAL A 24 19.98 -6.81 -11.06
N VAL A 25 19.88 -8.10 -11.40
CA VAL A 25 20.77 -8.73 -12.38
C VAL A 25 20.42 -8.14 -13.76
N PRO A 26 21.30 -7.39 -14.43
CA PRO A 26 20.95 -6.65 -15.65
C PRO A 26 20.65 -7.52 -16.86
N HIS A 27 20.91 -8.83 -16.78
CA HIS A 27 20.63 -9.78 -17.84
C HIS A 27 20.09 -11.07 -17.21
N ALA A 28 18.83 -11.38 -17.49
CA ALA A 28 18.26 -12.69 -17.21
C ALA A 28 19.09 -13.74 -17.95
N ALA A 29 19.95 -14.45 -17.22
CA ALA A 29 20.58 -15.67 -17.71
C ALA A 29 19.48 -16.66 -18.15
N PRO A 30 19.75 -17.49 -19.18
CA PRO A 30 18.71 -18.30 -19.82
C PRO A 30 18.00 -19.16 -18.78
N GLU A 31 16.68 -19.14 -18.87
CA GLU A 31 15.75 -19.76 -17.94
C GLU A 31 16.10 -21.24 -17.77
N LEU A 32 16.66 -21.60 -16.62
CA LEU A 32 16.75 -22.99 -16.17
C LEU A 32 15.38 -23.65 -16.32
N GLU A 33 15.40 -24.81 -16.97
CA GLU A 33 14.28 -25.54 -17.55
C GLU A 33 12.98 -25.38 -16.76
N ARG A 34 11.99 -24.80 -17.44
CA ARG A 34 10.69 -24.43 -16.88
C ARG A 34 9.91 -25.69 -16.50
N GLU A 35 9.92 -26.06 -15.22
CA GLU A 35 8.95 -27.01 -14.67
C GLU A 35 7.51 -26.54 -14.96
N THR A 36 6.70 -27.43 -15.52
CA THR A 36 5.31 -27.26 -15.97
C THR A 36 4.29 -27.13 -14.83
N GLY A 37 4.70 -26.64 -13.66
CA GLY A 37 3.77 -26.15 -12.64
C GLY A 37 3.45 -24.69 -12.92
N GLU A 38 2.19 -24.27 -12.79
CA GLU A 38 1.83 -22.86 -12.73
C GLU A 38 2.66 -22.20 -11.61
N ARG A 39 3.84 -21.66 -11.95
CA ARG A 39 4.60 -20.80 -11.06
C ARG A 39 3.63 -19.69 -10.71
N ARG A 40 3.16 -19.67 -9.46
CA ARG A 40 2.30 -18.61 -8.94
C ARG A 40 3.01 -17.30 -9.23
N ARG A 41 2.58 -16.59 -10.29
CA ARG A 41 3.07 -15.24 -10.58
C ARG A 41 2.92 -14.44 -9.30
N GLY A 42 3.93 -13.63 -9.01
CA GLY A 42 3.85 -12.67 -7.93
C GLY A 42 2.55 -11.89 -7.99
N ARG A 43 1.85 -11.82 -6.86
CA ARG A 43 0.65 -11.00 -6.74
C ARG A 43 1.00 -9.67 -6.09
N ASP A 44 0.24 -8.65 -6.43
CA ASP A 44 0.31 -7.35 -5.78
C ASP A 44 -0.51 -7.39 -4.48
N LEU A 45 0.11 -6.95 -3.38
CA LEU A 45 -0.53 -6.76 -2.08
C LEU A 45 -0.45 -5.27 -1.73
N LEU A 46 -1.56 -4.64 -1.36
CA LEU A 46 -1.58 -3.24 -0.95
C LEU A 46 -1.63 -3.16 0.58
N VAL A 47 -0.72 -2.39 1.18
CA VAL A 47 -0.72 -2.09 2.61
C VAL A 47 -0.78 -0.59 2.83
N ALA A 48 -1.83 -0.14 3.49
CA ALA A 48 -1.93 1.24 3.92
C ALA A 48 -1.14 1.46 5.21
N VAL A 49 -0.23 2.42 5.20
CA VAL A 49 0.67 2.71 6.32
C VAL A 49 0.54 4.15 6.77
N ASP A 50 0.76 4.38 8.06
CA ASP A 50 0.82 5.70 8.69
C ASP A 50 1.77 5.64 9.90
N PHE A 51 1.91 6.74 10.64
CA PHE A 51 2.73 6.79 11.86
C PHE A 51 2.03 6.14 13.08
N GLY A 52 0.87 5.50 12.89
CA GLY A 52 0.09 4.87 13.93
C GLY A 52 0.53 3.43 14.22
N PRO A 53 0.38 2.95 15.47
CA PRO A 53 0.78 1.59 15.85
C PRO A 53 -0.05 0.50 15.13
N ASN A 54 -1.31 0.78 14.80
CA ASN A 54 -2.20 -0.20 14.18
C ASN A 54 -1.83 -0.48 12.72
N SER A 55 -1.32 0.51 11.98
CA SER A 55 -0.84 0.30 10.62
C SER A 55 0.47 -0.50 10.63
N ARG A 56 1.39 -0.21 11.57
CA ARG A 56 2.61 -1.01 11.77
C ARG A 56 2.29 -2.47 12.11
N HIS A 57 1.30 -2.71 12.97
CA HIS A 57 0.84 -4.07 13.27
C HIS A 57 0.26 -4.76 12.03
N ALA A 58 -0.58 -4.07 11.26
CA ALA A 58 -1.16 -4.62 10.04
C ALA A 58 -0.09 -4.94 8.98
N PHE A 59 0.92 -4.09 8.85
CA PHE A 59 2.10 -4.33 8.00
C PHE A 59 2.85 -5.61 8.41
N ARG A 60 3.20 -5.76 9.69
CA ARG A 60 3.88 -6.97 10.20
C ARG A 60 3.02 -8.21 10.04
N TRP A 61 1.71 -8.09 10.28
CA TRP A 61 0.77 -9.17 10.06
C TRP A 61 0.77 -9.61 8.59
N ALA A 62 0.79 -8.66 7.66
CA ALA A 62 0.87 -8.94 6.22
C ALA A 62 2.15 -9.68 5.86
N LEU A 63 3.30 -9.25 6.39
CA LEU A 63 4.58 -9.93 6.16
C LEU A 63 4.55 -11.38 6.67
N ALA A 64 4.10 -11.59 7.91
CA ALA A 64 4.16 -12.89 8.56
C ALA A 64 3.13 -13.91 8.01
N HIS A 65 1.97 -13.46 7.51
CA HIS A 65 0.85 -14.36 7.21
C HIS A 65 0.35 -14.31 5.77
N LEU A 66 0.70 -13.28 5.00
CA LEU A 66 0.13 -13.06 3.68
C LEU A 66 1.19 -12.96 2.57
N ALA A 67 2.29 -12.27 2.84
CA ALA A 67 3.35 -12.03 1.87
C ALA A 67 4.17 -13.30 1.60
N ARG A 68 4.63 -13.42 0.36
CA ARG A 68 5.55 -14.48 -0.09
C ARG A 68 6.65 -13.83 -0.91
N ILE A 69 7.78 -14.52 -1.06
CA ILE A 69 8.97 -13.99 -1.77
C ILE A 69 8.64 -13.50 -3.19
N ALA A 70 7.75 -14.20 -3.91
CA ALA A 70 7.36 -13.81 -5.26
C ALA A 70 6.40 -12.60 -5.31
N ASP A 71 5.77 -12.22 -4.19
CA ASP A 71 4.76 -11.16 -4.16
C ASP A 71 5.41 -9.76 -4.21
N THR A 72 4.64 -8.74 -4.60
CA THR A 72 5.05 -7.33 -4.53
C THR A 72 4.16 -6.60 -3.52
N LEU A 73 4.79 -5.99 -2.52
CA LEU A 73 4.12 -5.23 -1.47
C LEU A 73 4.12 -3.74 -1.82
N HIS A 74 2.94 -3.19 -2.08
CA HIS A 74 2.72 -1.77 -2.35
C HIS A 74 2.36 -1.06 -1.05
N LEU A 75 3.28 -0.27 -0.51
CA LEU A 75 3.07 0.59 0.64
C LEU A 75 2.45 1.92 0.18
N VAL A 76 1.30 2.27 0.76
CA VAL A 76 0.58 3.50 0.44
C VAL A 76 0.42 4.34 1.70
N HIS A 77 0.87 5.58 1.68
CA HIS A 77 0.65 6.55 2.75
C HIS A 77 -0.10 7.77 2.22
N ALA A 78 -1.23 8.08 2.85
CA ALA A 78 -2.02 9.26 2.54
C ALA A 78 -1.54 10.44 3.40
N VAL A 79 -1.27 11.58 2.75
CA VAL A 79 -0.85 12.82 3.41
C VAL A 79 -1.79 13.96 3.06
N SER A 80 -1.80 15.00 3.90
CA SER A 80 -2.61 16.19 3.63
C SER A 80 -2.06 17.05 2.47
N SER A 81 -0.75 17.04 2.25
CA SER A 81 -0.14 17.62 1.05
C SER A 81 1.24 17.01 0.79
N VAL A 82 1.52 16.63 -0.47
CA VAL A 82 2.86 16.15 -0.87
C VAL A 82 3.86 17.27 -1.15
N GLN A 83 3.38 18.51 -1.22
CA GLN A 83 4.22 19.71 -1.40
C GLN A 83 4.90 20.16 -0.11
N ASN A 84 4.44 19.67 1.05
CA ASN A 84 5.08 19.94 2.32
C ASN A 84 6.31 19.03 2.50
N ASP A 85 7.50 19.59 2.30
CA ASP A 85 8.76 18.84 2.39
C ASP A 85 8.98 18.17 3.75
N LEU A 86 8.56 18.79 4.86
CA LEU A 86 8.71 18.18 6.19
C LEU A 86 7.83 16.92 6.32
N VAL A 87 6.58 17.01 5.85
CA VAL A 87 5.65 15.86 5.85
C VAL A 87 6.17 14.77 4.91
N TYR A 88 6.61 15.17 3.71
CA TYR A 88 7.13 14.24 2.72
C TYR A 88 8.40 13.52 3.21
N ASN A 89 9.39 14.25 3.74
CA ASN A 89 10.65 13.67 4.18
C ASN A 89 10.44 12.68 5.33
N LYS A 90 9.61 13.01 6.32
CA LYS A 90 9.25 12.07 7.38
C LYS A 90 8.50 10.85 6.84
N SER A 91 7.61 11.06 5.88
CA SER A 91 6.86 9.97 5.24
C SER A 91 7.78 9.05 4.45
N GLN A 92 8.79 9.61 3.79
CA GLN A 92 9.83 8.86 3.09
C GLN A 92 10.66 8.02 4.07
N GLU A 93 11.11 8.61 5.19
CA GLU A 93 11.85 7.88 6.24
C GLU A 93 11.05 6.66 6.75
N LEU A 94 9.75 6.84 6.99
CA LEU A 94 8.85 5.74 7.36
C LEU A 94 8.80 4.65 6.27
N MET A 95 8.66 5.03 5.00
CA MET A 95 8.61 4.09 3.88
C MET A 95 9.91 3.30 3.73
N ASP A 96 11.06 3.97 3.90
CA ASP A 96 12.37 3.33 3.84
C ASP A 96 12.56 2.33 4.99
N GLU A 97 12.17 2.68 6.22
CA GLU A 97 12.20 1.77 7.37
C GLU A 97 11.39 0.50 7.10
N LEU A 98 10.13 0.66 6.64
CA LEU A 98 9.24 -0.46 6.35
C LEU A 98 9.74 -1.30 5.17
N ALA A 99 10.30 -0.68 4.13
CA ALA A 99 10.87 -1.41 3.01
C ALA A 99 12.06 -2.28 3.42
N VAL A 100 12.93 -1.74 4.28
CA VAL A 100 14.06 -2.49 4.84
C VAL A 100 13.59 -3.64 5.72
N GLU A 101 12.55 -3.44 6.55
CA GLU A 101 11.95 -4.49 7.39
C GLU A 101 11.35 -5.61 6.53
N ALA A 102 10.52 -5.27 5.53
CA ALA A 102 9.92 -6.22 4.60
C ALA A 102 10.96 -7.08 3.87
N PHE A 103 12.05 -6.44 3.44
CA PHE A 103 13.14 -7.15 2.80
C PHE A 103 13.85 -8.11 3.77
N LYS A 104 14.20 -7.64 4.97
CA LYS A 104 14.93 -8.45 5.96
C LYS A 104 14.12 -9.64 6.47
N GLU A 105 12.82 -9.46 6.69
CA GLU A 105 11.98 -10.48 7.32
C GLU A 105 11.37 -11.47 6.32
N SER A 106 11.06 -11.04 5.10
CA SER A 106 10.28 -11.85 4.16
C SER A 106 10.85 -11.90 2.74
N LEU A 107 11.97 -11.21 2.47
CA LEU A 107 12.59 -11.08 1.14
C LEU A 107 11.58 -10.62 0.06
N VAL A 108 10.53 -9.89 0.47
CA VAL A 108 9.47 -9.46 -0.44
C VAL A 108 9.88 -8.16 -1.13
N HIS A 109 9.56 -8.05 -2.41
CA HIS A 109 9.79 -6.82 -3.15
C HIS A 109 8.79 -5.74 -2.69
N THR A 110 9.28 -4.52 -2.46
CA THR A 110 8.46 -3.40 -2.00
C THR A 110 8.44 -2.27 -3.03
N LYS A 111 7.28 -1.63 -3.15
CA LYS A 111 7.07 -0.35 -3.85
C LYS A 111 6.35 0.58 -2.88
N ALA A 112 6.72 1.86 -2.87
CA ALA A 112 6.12 2.82 -1.95
C ALA A 112 5.62 4.06 -2.70
N ARG A 113 4.45 4.55 -2.28
CA ARG A 113 3.83 5.75 -2.83
C ARG A 113 3.23 6.59 -1.72
N ILE A 114 3.54 7.88 -1.74
CA ILE A 114 2.93 8.90 -0.88
C ILE A 114 1.92 9.65 -1.75
N VAL A 115 0.67 9.70 -1.31
CA VAL A 115 -0.45 10.26 -2.09
C VAL A 115 -1.16 11.33 -1.27
N GLU A 116 -1.47 12.44 -1.91
CA GLU A 116 -2.25 13.51 -1.30
C GLU A 116 -3.74 13.14 -1.27
N GLY A 117 -4.39 13.33 -0.11
CA GLY A 117 -5.85 13.21 0.01
C GLY A 117 -6.33 12.48 1.27
N ASP A 118 -7.65 12.27 1.35
CA ASP A 118 -8.25 11.47 2.43
C ASP A 118 -7.82 10.01 2.32
N ALA A 119 -7.38 9.44 3.45
CA ALA A 119 -6.85 8.08 3.48
C ALA A 119 -7.82 7.04 2.91
N GLY A 120 -9.13 7.15 3.17
CA GLY A 120 -10.11 6.22 2.62
C GLY A 120 -10.16 6.28 1.10
N LYS A 121 -10.30 7.50 0.56
CA LYS A 121 -10.32 7.73 -0.90
C LYS A 121 -9.02 7.28 -1.57
N VAL A 122 -7.88 7.66 -1.01
CA VAL A 122 -6.55 7.32 -1.54
C VAL A 122 -6.37 5.80 -1.63
N ILE A 123 -6.67 5.07 -0.55
CA ILE A 123 -6.48 3.61 -0.55
C ILE A 123 -7.42 2.94 -1.56
N CYS A 124 -8.69 3.37 -1.65
CA CYS A 124 -9.62 2.82 -2.64
C CYS A 124 -9.15 3.08 -4.07
N ARG A 125 -8.70 4.30 -4.37
CA ARG A 125 -8.15 4.68 -5.68
C ARG A 125 -6.90 3.86 -6.03
N GLU A 126 -5.98 3.68 -5.09
CA GLU A 126 -4.80 2.84 -5.30
C GLU A 126 -5.15 1.36 -5.47
N ALA A 127 -6.17 0.87 -4.75
CA ALA A 127 -6.66 -0.50 -4.90
C ALA A 127 -7.29 -0.73 -6.29
N GLU A 128 -8.05 0.22 -6.81
CA GLU A 128 -8.62 0.15 -8.15
C GLU A 128 -7.53 0.17 -9.24
N ARG A 129 -6.53 1.03 -9.06
CA ARG A 129 -5.38 1.14 -9.96
C ARG A 129 -4.54 -0.13 -10.01
N LEU A 130 -4.22 -0.69 -8.84
CA LEU A 130 -3.33 -1.84 -8.72
C LEU A 130 -4.05 -3.18 -8.89
N LYS A 131 -5.37 -3.24 -8.66
CA LYS A 131 -6.16 -4.47 -8.58
C LYS A 131 -5.46 -5.54 -7.73
N PRO A 132 -5.03 -5.21 -6.49
CA PRO A 132 -4.23 -6.11 -5.70
C PRO A 132 -5.06 -7.32 -5.27
N ALA A 133 -4.38 -8.43 -4.99
CA ALA A 133 -5.02 -9.63 -4.47
C ALA A 133 -5.58 -9.44 -3.05
N ALA A 134 -5.07 -8.46 -2.31
CA ALA A 134 -5.57 -8.06 -1.00
C ALA A 134 -5.19 -6.62 -0.67
N VAL A 135 -6.04 -5.97 0.12
CA VAL A 135 -5.78 -4.67 0.77
C VAL A 135 -5.69 -4.90 2.27
N VAL A 136 -4.60 -4.45 2.88
CA VAL A 136 -4.35 -4.55 4.33
C VAL A 136 -4.32 -3.16 4.93
N ILE A 137 -5.12 -2.96 5.99
CA ILE A 137 -5.30 -1.70 6.69
C ILE A 137 -5.29 -1.94 8.20
N GLY A 138 -4.64 -1.04 8.93
CA GLY A 138 -4.76 -0.99 10.39
C GLY A 138 -6.19 -0.66 10.81
N THR A 139 -6.71 -1.35 11.83
CA THR A 139 -7.98 -0.96 12.42
C THR A 139 -7.85 0.42 13.05
N ARG A 140 -8.70 1.38 12.68
CA ARG A 140 -8.81 2.62 13.46
C ARG A 140 -9.35 2.25 14.85
N GLY A 141 -8.67 2.66 15.92
CA GLY A 141 -8.86 2.20 17.30
C GLY A 141 -10.20 2.54 17.97
N ARG A 142 -11.33 2.27 17.31
CA ARG A 142 -12.65 2.27 17.92
C ARG A 142 -12.91 0.88 18.47
N SER A 143 -13.24 0.81 19.76
CA SER A 143 -13.80 -0.41 20.35
C SER A 143 -15.04 -0.83 19.56
N LEU A 144 -15.39 -2.12 19.61
CA LEU A 144 -16.57 -2.67 18.91
C LEU A 144 -17.82 -1.80 19.15
N ILE A 145 -18.01 -1.32 20.39
CA ILE A 145 -19.11 -0.45 20.80
C ILE A 145 -19.05 0.92 20.11
N GLN A 146 -17.88 1.56 20.07
CA GLN A 146 -17.72 2.87 19.45
C GLN A 146 -17.86 2.83 17.92
N ARG A 147 -17.61 1.67 17.30
CA ARG A 147 -17.87 1.43 15.87
C ARG A 147 -19.36 1.43 15.54
N TYR A 148 -20.20 0.92 16.43
CA TYR A 148 -21.67 1.00 16.32
C TYR A 148 -22.20 2.41 16.61
N LEU A 149 -21.66 3.10 17.62
CA LEU A 149 -22.18 4.39 18.08
C LEU A 149 -21.75 5.59 17.21
N THR A 150 -20.71 5.45 16.39
CA THR A 150 -20.26 6.50 15.47
C THR A 150 -20.32 6.00 14.03
N PRO A 151 -21.48 6.11 13.35
CA PRO A 151 -21.62 5.71 11.95
C PRO A 151 -20.87 6.70 11.06
N LYS A 152 -19.54 6.55 10.97
CA LYS A 152 -18.77 7.07 9.85
C LYS A 152 -18.74 5.98 8.77
N PRO A 153 -18.78 6.35 7.48
CA PRO A 153 -18.73 5.38 6.39
C PRO A 153 -17.55 4.42 6.59
N GLN A 154 -17.82 3.12 6.50
CA GLN A 154 -16.79 2.10 6.58
C GLN A 154 -15.94 2.14 5.31
N PHE A 155 -14.72 1.61 5.38
CA PHE A 155 -13.84 1.55 4.22
C PHE A 155 -14.49 0.83 3.02
N SER A 156 -15.26 -0.23 3.28
CA SER A 156 -16.11 -0.90 2.28
C SER A 156 -17.10 0.03 1.59
N ASP A 157 -17.68 0.96 2.35
CA ASP A 157 -18.71 1.87 1.86
C ASP A 157 -18.10 3.02 1.04
N ILE A 158 -16.82 3.33 1.27
CA ILE A 158 -16.06 4.33 0.51
C ILE A 158 -15.63 3.74 -0.83
N CYS A 159 -15.11 2.50 -0.84
CA CYS A 159 -14.70 1.86 -2.09
C CYS A 159 -15.88 1.47 -2.99
N GLY A 160 -17.10 1.28 -2.45
CA GLY A 160 -18.29 0.99 -3.26
C GLY A 160 -18.99 2.20 -3.87
N LYS A 161 -18.47 3.42 -3.64
CA LYS A 161 -19.03 4.69 -4.12
C LYS A 161 -18.07 5.47 -5.04
N LEU A 162 -16.90 4.91 -5.33
CA LEU A 162 -16.01 5.32 -6.41
C LEU A 162 -16.40 4.51 -7.65
#